data_AF-Q3KCV2-F1
#
_entry.id   AF-Q3KCV2-F1
#
_cell.length_a   1.000
_cell.length_b   1.000
_cell.length_c   1.000
_cell.angle_alpha   90.00
_cell.angle_beta   90.00
_cell.angle_gamma   90.00
#
_symmetry.space_group_name_H-M   'P 1'
#
loop_
_entity.id
_entity.type
_entity.pdbx_description
1 polymer ?
#
loop_
_entity_poly.entity_id
_entity_poly.type
_entity_poly.pdbx_seq_one_letter_code
_entity_poly.pdbx_strand_id
1 'polypeptide(L)'
;MSKAQDFSRLYARVASDIATALDDVSRLDVSNDKGNLHLASVKEKLGEMKSRFDGEISYLEKHAEWDNFTIAFFGETNAGKSTIIESLRILFEEKKRQALIQRNQATAADIQAVFSHKSDELIEELSTRYVSFCEDIAALGDDIGALVNQTQRDLQTTRQQLEHTRQDYAYCKERLSLAVSDLDSTRQALQATETRLADSQKNHTQTQSELQQTGLQLQGVRGDLQRLEQQLVEKGSQLQATQAQLSECQRQSESARISLEQRARMKLVFGLVGGIVLGAIAGALGYAQLL
;
A
#
# COMPACT_ATOMS: atom_id res chain seq x y z
N MET A 1 25.22 -18.57 103.68
CA MET A 1 26.64 -18.76 103.36
C MET A 1 26.75 -20.04 102.53
N SER A 2 27.68 -20.15 101.60
CA SER A 2 27.85 -21.40 100.83
C SER A 2 28.47 -22.48 101.72
N LYS A 3 28.08 -23.74 101.56
CA LYS A 3 28.69 -24.86 102.30
C LYS A 3 30.22 -24.89 102.12
N ALA A 4 30.72 -24.49 100.94
CA ALA A 4 32.15 -24.35 100.68
C ALA A 4 32.84 -23.33 101.62
N GLN A 5 32.16 -22.23 101.96
CA GLN A 5 32.67 -21.21 102.89
C GLN A 5 32.75 -21.74 104.33
N ASP A 6 31.81 -22.61 104.73
CA ASP A 6 31.79 -23.19 106.07
C ASP A 6 32.89 -24.26 106.24
N PHE A 7 33.15 -25.08 105.21
CA PHE A 7 34.27 -26.02 105.20
C PHE A 7 35.65 -25.33 105.16
N SER A 8 35.85 -24.32 104.29
CA SER A 8 37.11 -23.57 104.25
C SER A 8 37.42 -22.89 105.60
N ARG A 9 36.39 -22.35 106.28
CA ARG A 9 36.52 -21.84 107.66
C ARG A 9 36.94 -22.89 108.68
N LEU A 10 36.41 -24.11 108.59
CA LEU A 10 36.78 -25.21 109.48
C LEU A 10 38.25 -25.58 109.31
N TYR A 11 38.71 -25.74 108.06
CA TYR A 11 40.09 -26.09 107.75
C TYR A 11 41.08 -24.98 108.16
N ALA A 12 40.76 -23.70 107.86
CA ALA A 12 41.56 -22.57 108.28
C ALA A 12 41.71 -22.49 109.81
N ARG A 13 40.65 -22.83 110.56
CA ARG A 13 40.71 -22.90 112.03
C ARG A 13 41.66 -23.99 112.51
N VAL A 14 41.55 -25.22 111.99
CA VAL A 14 42.43 -26.32 112.40
C VAL A 14 43.91 -26.02 112.07
N ALA A 15 44.19 -25.43 110.91
CA ALA A 15 45.55 -24.98 110.56
C ALA A 15 46.07 -23.91 111.54
N SER A 16 45.22 -22.95 111.94
CA SER A 16 45.54 -21.93 112.94
C SER A 16 45.81 -22.52 114.33
N ASP A 17 45.00 -23.49 114.76
CA ASP A 17 45.13 -24.15 116.06
C ASP A 17 46.45 -24.96 116.13
N ILE A 18 46.81 -25.69 115.06
CA ILE A 18 48.10 -26.39 114.93
C ILE A 18 49.28 -25.41 114.91
N ALA A 19 49.17 -24.30 114.18
CA ALA A 19 50.20 -23.27 114.13
C ALA A 19 50.43 -22.61 115.50
N THR A 20 49.37 -22.39 116.27
CA THR A 20 49.42 -21.84 117.64
C THR A 20 50.09 -22.82 118.59
N ALA A 21 49.69 -24.11 118.56
CA ALA A 21 50.31 -25.14 119.38
C ALA A 21 51.82 -25.32 119.08
N LEU A 22 52.23 -25.18 117.81
CA LEU A 22 53.65 -25.20 117.43
C LEU A 22 54.40 -23.98 117.97
N ASP A 23 53.82 -22.77 117.93
CA ASP A 23 54.41 -21.54 118.50
C ASP A 23 54.54 -21.65 120.03
N ASP A 24 53.49 -22.08 120.73
CA ASP A 24 53.51 -22.30 122.18
C ASP A 24 54.60 -23.29 122.59
N VAL A 25 54.69 -24.44 121.92
CA VAL A 25 55.77 -25.41 122.16
C VAL A 25 57.13 -24.82 121.78
N SER A 26 57.23 -23.97 120.74
CA SER A 26 58.47 -23.33 120.33
C SER A 26 59.09 -22.45 121.43
N ARG A 27 58.24 -21.78 122.21
CA ARG A 27 58.58 -20.82 123.29
C ARG A 27 58.94 -21.46 124.63
N LEU A 28 58.64 -22.74 124.82
CA LEU A 28 59.07 -23.47 126.02
C LEU A 28 60.60 -23.64 125.99
N ASP A 29 61.26 -23.19 127.06
CA ASP A 29 62.67 -23.45 127.34
C ASP A 29 62.78 -24.38 128.56
N VAL A 30 63.68 -25.37 128.48
CA VAL A 30 63.78 -26.46 129.48
C VAL A 30 65.24 -26.71 129.82
N SER A 31 65.65 -26.28 131.01
CA SER A 31 67.04 -26.26 131.50
C SER A 31 67.66 -27.65 131.81
N ASN A 32 67.09 -28.74 131.29
CA ASN A 32 67.56 -30.12 131.51
C ASN A 32 67.62 -30.84 130.15
N ASP A 33 68.77 -31.40 129.82
CA ASP A 33 69.07 -32.05 128.54
C ASP A 33 68.01 -33.06 128.09
N LYS A 34 67.48 -33.88 129.01
CA LYS A 34 66.42 -34.85 128.69
C LYS A 34 65.10 -34.19 128.30
N GLY A 35 64.78 -33.06 128.92
CA GLY A 35 63.57 -32.28 128.61
C GLY A 35 63.69 -31.57 127.27
N ASN A 36 64.85 -30.97 126.99
CA ASN A 36 65.13 -30.30 125.72
C ASN A 36 65.08 -31.28 124.52
N LEU A 37 65.66 -32.48 124.67
CA LEU A 37 65.56 -33.56 123.67
C LEU A 37 64.11 -33.98 123.38
N HIS A 38 63.28 -34.10 124.41
CA HIS A 38 61.86 -34.44 124.22
C HIS A 38 61.09 -33.29 123.54
N LEU A 39 61.36 -32.05 123.95
CA LEU A 39 60.76 -30.86 123.37
C LEU A 39 61.11 -30.71 121.87
N ALA A 40 62.35 -30.99 121.49
CA ALA A 40 62.79 -31.01 120.09
C ALA A 40 62.00 -32.03 119.25
N SER A 41 61.83 -33.25 119.74
CA SER A 41 61.03 -34.28 119.04
C SER A 41 59.54 -33.91 118.93
N VAL A 42 58.98 -33.18 119.90
CA VAL A 42 57.60 -32.68 119.83
C VAL A 42 57.48 -31.53 118.82
N LYS A 43 58.45 -30.59 118.77
CA LYS A 43 58.52 -29.53 117.73
C LYS A 43 58.61 -30.12 116.32
N GLU A 44 59.46 -31.13 116.13
CA GLU A 44 59.63 -31.85 114.87
C GLU A 44 58.32 -32.49 114.40
N LYS A 45 57.67 -33.30 115.24
CA LYS A 45 56.40 -33.96 114.92
C LYS A 45 55.25 -33.00 114.65
N LEU A 46 55.15 -31.89 115.39
CA LEU A 46 54.15 -30.84 115.12
C LEU A 46 54.44 -30.10 113.80
N GLY A 47 55.73 -29.87 113.48
CA GLY A 47 56.15 -29.29 112.20
C GLY A 47 55.82 -30.18 111.00
N GLU A 48 56.10 -31.49 111.10
CA GLU A 48 55.69 -32.48 110.09
C GLU A 48 54.17 -32.55 109.91
N MET A 49 53.43 -32.60 111.04
CA MET A 49 51.96 -32.65 111.03
C MET A 49 51.35 -31.40 110.38
N LYS A 50 51.89 -30.21 110.69
CA LYS A 50 51.50 -28.96 110.04
C LYS A 50 51.75 -28.99 108.53
N SER A 51 52.98 -29.31 108.13
CA SER A 51 53.39 -29.35 106.72
C SER A 51 52.51 -30.29 105.89
N ARG A 52 52.20 -31.48 106.44
CA ARG A 52 51.25 -32.41 105.83
C ARG A 52 49.83 -31.86 105.74
N PHE A 53 49.31 -31.30 106.82
CA PHE A 53 47.95 -30.76 106.87
C PHE A 53 47.77 -29.60 105.87
N ASP A 54 48.69 -28.63 105.86
CA ASP A 54 48.67 -27.48 104.94
C ASP A 54 48.69 -27.95 103.47
N GLY A 55 49.45 -29.02 103.16
CA GLY A 55 49.48 -29.66 101.85
C GLY A 55 48.18 -30.38 101.46
N GLU A 56 47.59 -31.15 102.38
CA GLU A 56 46.33 -31.86 102.17
C GLU A 56 45.15 -30.88 101.97
N ILE A 57 45.09 -29.77 102.73
CA ILE A 57 44.09 -28.70 102.53
C ILE A 57 44.28 -28.00 101.17
N SER A 58 45.51 -27.64 100.82
CA SER A 58 45.83 -26.99 99.54
C SER A 58 45.47 -27.85 98.32
N TYR A 59 45.49 -29.17 98.46
CA TYR A 59 45.04 -30.12 97.44
C TYR A 59 43.50 -30.14 97.35
N LEU A 60 42.81 -30.25 98.50
CA LEU A 60 41.35 -30.26 98.57
C LEU A 60 40.72 -28.98 98.00
N GLU A 61 41.25 -27.80 98.31
CA GLU A 61 40.75 -26.52 97.79
C GLU A 61 40.88 -26.39 96.26
N LYS A 62 41.89 -27.02 95.65
CA LYS A 62 42.14 -26.95 94.20
C LYS A 62 41.35 -27.97 93.37
N HIS A 63 40.88 -29.06 93.99
CA HIS A 63 40.36 -30.22 93.26
C HIS A 63 38.93 -30.63 93.63
N ALA A 64 38.31 -30.01 94.65
CA ALA A 64 36.93 -30.30 95.02
C ALA A 64 35.93 -29.28 94.42
N GLU A 65 35.08 -29.73 93.50
CA GLU A 65 33.94 -28.96 92.99
C GLU A 65 32.79 -28.93 94.00
N TRP A 66 32.76 -27.92 94.86
CA TRP A 66 31.73 -27.79 95.91
C TRP A 66 30.40 -27.14 95.45
N ASP A 67 30.32 -26.64 94.22
CA ASP A 67 29.20 -25.81 93.74
C ASP A 67 28.09 -26.62 93.02
N ASN A 68 28.44 -27.75 92.38
CA ASN A 68 27.51 -28.57 91.62
C ASN A 68 27.32 -29.97 92.24
N PHE A 69 26.08 -30.32 92.58
CA PHE A 69 25.73 -31.67 92.99
C PHE A 69 25.57 -32.59 91.76
N THR A 70 26.68 -33.17 91.32
CA THR A 70 26.73 -34.04 90.14
C THR A 70 26.23 -35.45 90.45
N ILE A 71 25.16 -35.87 89.76
CA ILE A 71 24.63 -37.24 89.80
C ILE A 71 24.90 -37.91 88.44
N ALA A 72 25.56 -39.08 88.45
CA ALA A 72 25.78 -39.90 87.25
C ALA A 72 24.89 -41.15 87.27
N PHE A 73 24.15 -41.39 86.19
CA PHE A 73 23.27 -42.55 86.04
C PHE A 73 23.89 -43.60 85.10
N PHE A 74 24.16 -44.80 85.63
CA PHE A 74 24.71 -45.93 84.88
C PHE A 74 23.71 -47.08 84.76
N GLY A 75 23.93 -47.98 83.79
CA GLY A 75 23.06 -49.13 83.50
C GLY A 75 22.85 -49.33 82.00
N GLU A 76 22.16 -50.41 81.62
CA GLU A 76 21.92 -50.79 80.22
C GLU A 76 20.87 -49.90 79.52
N THR A 77 20.76 -50.03 78.20
CA THR A 77 19.70 -49.39 77.41
C THR A 77 18.34 -49.89 77.90
N ASN A 78 17.32 -49.01 77.91
CA ASN A 78 15.98 -49.29 78.41
C ASN A 78 15.85 -49.60 79.92
N ALA A 79 16.93 -49.56 80.72
CA ALA A 79 16.88 -49.71 82.19
C ALA A 79 16.25 -48.50 82.94
N GLY A 80 15.39 -47.70 82.30
CA GLY A 80 14.70 -46.56 82.92
C GLY A 80 15.54 -45.31 83.21
N LYS A 81 16.83 -45.27 82.88
CA LYS A 81 17.73 -44.12 83.17
C LYS A 81 17.14 -42.77 82.74
N SER A 82 16.66 -42.68 81.49
CA SER A 82 16.05 -41.46 80.95
C SER A 82 14.77 -41.07 81.69
N THR A 83 13.97 -42.06 82.10
CA THR A 83 12.74 -41.85 82.88
C THR A 83 13.06 -41.26 84.24
N ILE A 84 14.08 -41.78 84.94
CA ILE A 84 14.49 -41.25 86.25
C ILE A 84 15.00 -39.81 86.11
N ILE A 85 15.84 -39.54 85.11
CA ILE A 85 16.32 -38.18 84.83
C ILE A 85 15.16 -37.21 84.56
N GLU A 86 14.17 -37.60 83.75
CA GLU A 86 13.03 -36.72 83.46
C GLU A 86 12.08 -36.58 84.67
N SER A 87 11.86 -37.63 85.46
CA SER A 87 11.12 -37.56 86.72
C SER A 87 11.77 -36.58 87.70
N LEU A 88 13.11 -36.55 87.81
CA LEU A 88 13.82 -35.59 88.65
C LEU A 88 13.70 -34.16 88.10
N ARG A 89 13.76 -33.96 86.78
CA ARG A 89 13.54 -32.64 86.14
C ARG A 89 12.13 -32.10 86.37
N ILE A 90 11.13 -32.97 86.39
CA ILE A 90 9.74 -32.62 86.70
C ILE A 90 9.63 -32.28 88.20
N LEU A 91 10.12 -33.15 89.08
CA LEU A 91 10.03 -33.00 90.54
C LEU A 91 10.73 -31.75 91.06
N PHE A 92 11.87 -31.38 90.47
CA PHE A 92 12.63 -30.18 90.84
C PHE A 92 12.31 -28.96 89.97
N GLU A 93 11.26 -29.03 89.13
CA GLU A 93 10.83 -27.96 88.23
C GLU A 93 12.01 -27.31 87.48
N GLU A 94 12.64 -27.99 86.52
CA GLU A 94 13.84 -27.47 85.84
C GLU A 94 13.57 -26.16 85.06
N LYS A 95 13.61 -25.01 85.76
CA LYS A 95 13.09 -23.71 85.28
C LYS A 95 13.79 -23.23 84.02
N LYS A 96 15.09 -23.54 83.88
CA LYS A 96 15.88 -23.25 82.66
C LYS A 96 15.33 -23.99 81.44
N ARG A 97 14.99 -25.28 81.57
CA ARG A 97 14.39 -26.11 80.52
C ARG A 97 12.96 -25.67 80.20
N GLN A 98 12.15 -25.39 81.22
CA GLN A 98 10.78 -24.89 81.04
C GLN A 98 10.76 -23.55 80.28
N ALA A 99 11.59 -22.58 80.70
CA ALA A 99 11.72 -21.29 80.01
C ALA A 99 12.22 -21.43 78.57
N LEU A 100 13.15 -22.37 78.29
CA LEU A 100 13.61 -22.66 76.93
C LEU A 100 12.48 -23.25 76.06
N ILE A 101 11.69 -24.18 76.60
CA ILE A 101 10.53 -24.76 75.89
C ILE A 101 9.49 -23.67 75.57
N GLN A 102 9.15 -22.83 76.54
CA GLN A 102 8.22 -21.71 76.35
C GLN A 102 8.72 -20.72 75.29
N ARG A 103 10.01 -20.35 75.35
CA ARG A 103 10.64 -19.48 74.34
C ARG A 103 10.58 -20.09 72.94
N ASN A 104 10.89 -21.38 72.81
CA ASN A 104 10.85 -22.08 71.53
C ASN A 104 9.42 -22.19 70.99
N GLN A 105 8.42 -22.42 71.85
CA GLN A 105 7.00 -22.42 71.48
C GLN A 105 6.53 -21.04 71.02
N ALA A 106 6.90 -19.97 71.72
CA ALA A 106 6.61 -18.60 71.30
C ALA A 106 7.25 -18.28 69.95
N THR A 107 8.54 -18.59 69.78
CA THR A 107 9.24 -18.37 68.49
C THR A 107 8.61 -19.17 67.34
N ALA A 108 8.14 -20.39 67.58
CA ALA A 108 7.42 -21.18 66.56
C ALA A 108 6.06 -20.55 66.20
N ALA A 109 5.31 -20.05 67.18
CA ALA A 109 4.06 -19.33 66.95
C ALA A 109 4.27 -18.02 66.18
N ASP A 110 5.31 -17.24 66.54
CA ASP A 110 5.68 -16.00 65.85
C ASP A 110 6.04 -16.27 64.38
N ILE A 111 6.85 -17.29 64.11
CA ILE A 111 7.22 -17.72 62.75
C ILE A 111 5.97 -18.14 61.96
N GLN A 112 5.06 -18.91 62.59
CA GLN A 112 3.83 -19.36 61.93
C GLN A 112 2.88 -18.19 61.62
N ALA A 113 2.77 -17.20 62.51
CA ALA A 113 1.97 -16.00 62.28
C ALA A 113 2.54 -15.15 61.12
N VAL A 114 3.86 -14.92 61.09
CA VAL A 114 4.53 -14.19 59.99
C VAL A 114 4.41 -14.93 58.67
N PHE A 115 4.49 -16.27 58.68
CA PHE A 115 4.33 -17.07 57.46
C PHE A 115 2.88 -17.05 56.96
N SER A 116 1.88 -17.16 57.85
CA SER A 116 0.47 -17.03 57.46
C SER A 116 0.20 -15.68 56.81
N HIS A 117 0.55 -14.57 57.48
CA HIS A 117 0.33 -13.23 56.94
C HIS A 117 0.93 -13.06 55.55
N LYS A 118 2.18 -13.49 55.33
CA LYS A 118 2.82 -13.42 54.01
C LYS A 118 2.19 -14.35 52.97
N SER A 119 1.65 -15.50 53.39
CA SER A 119 0.92 -16.38 52.50
C SER A 119 -0.41 -15.73 52.07
N ASP A 120 -1.13 -15.14 53.01
CA ASP A 120 -2.42 -14.49 52.78
C ASP A 120 -2.24 -13.25 51.87
N GLU A 121 -1.25 -12.40 52.17
CA GLU A 121 -0.83 -11.24 51.36
C GLU A 121 -0.43 -11.63 49.93
N LEU A 122 0.33 -12.72 49.75
CA LEU A 122 0.73 -13.22 48.44
C LEU A 122 -0.45 -13.84 47.66
N ILE A 123 -1.38 -14.50 48.34
CA ILE A 123 -2.62 -15.02 47.74
C ILE A 123 -3.51 -13.85 47.26
N GLU A 124 -3.61 -12.78 48.05
CA GLU A 124 -4.35 -11.57 47.68
C GLU A 124 -3.71 -10.89 46.46
N GLU A 125 -2.38 -10.64 46.46
CA GLU A 125 -1.68 -10.04 45.32
C GLU A 125 -1.86 -10.88 44.03
N LEU A 126 -1.70 -12.20 44.13
CA LEU A 126 -1.88 -13.11 42.99
C LEU A 126 -3.34 -13.14 42.49
N SER A 127 -4.31 -13.10 43.40
CA SER A 127 -5.74 -13.08 43.03
C SER A 127 -6.10 -11.76 42.34
N THR A 128 -5.64 -10.61 42.86
CA THR A 128 -5.84 -9.30 42.24
C THR A 128 -5.20 -9.24 40.85
N ARG A 129 -3.95 -9.72 40.70
CA ARG A 129 -3.26 -9.75 39.41
C ARG A 129 -3.93 -10.71 38.42
N TYR A 130 -4.45 -11.84 38.89
CA TYR A 130 -5.20 -12.78 38.05
C TYR A 130 -6.51 -12.16 37.52
N VAL A 131 -7.28 -11.48 38.37
CA VAL A 131 -8.51 -10.78 37.95
C VAL A 131 -8.20 -9.69 36.92
N SER A 132 -7.18 -8.87 37.16
CA SER A 132 -6.73 -7.85 36.20
C SER A 132 -6.35 -8.45 34.85
N PHE A 133 -5.62 -9.58 34.82
CA PHE A 133 -5.31 -10.26 33.56
C PHE A 133 -6.55 -10.83 32.86
N CYS A 134 -7.57 -11.30 33.60
CA CYS A 134 -8.83 -11.72 33.01
C CYS A 134 -9.61 -10.54 32.38
N GLU A 135 -9.58 -9.37 33.01
CA GLU A 135 -10.17 -8.13 32.47
C GLU A 135 -9.43 -7.67 31.20
N ASP A 136 -8.09 -7.66 31.21
CA ASP A 136 -7.27 -7.33 30.03
C ASP A 136 -7.54 -8.28 28.85
N ILE A 137 -7.66 -9.59 29.12
CA ILE A 137 -7.97 -10.60 28.09
C ILE A 137 -9.39 -10.41 27.54
N ALA A 138 -10.37 -10.04 28.38
CA ALA A 138 -11.73 -9.76 27.94
C ALA A 138 -11.78 -8.52 27.04
N ALA A 139 -11.13 -7.41 27.45
CA ALA A 139 -11.05 -6.19 26.66
C ALA A 139 -10.35 -6.42 25.31
N LEU A 140 -9.25 -7.19 25.29
CA LEU A 140 -8.58 -7.59 24.04
C LEU A 140 -9.50 -8.44 23.14
N GLY A 141 -10.35 -9.29 23.72
CA GLY A 141 -11.36 -10.06 23.00
C GLY A 141 -12.39 -9.17 22.31
N ASP A 142 -12.90 -8.14 23.01
CA ASP A 142 -13.84 -7.17 22.47
C ASP A 142 -13.20 -6.31 21.35
N ASP A 143 -11.96 -5.85 21.54
CA ASP A 143 -11.20 -5.11 20.52
C ASP A 143 -10.97 -5.93 19.25
N ILE A 144 -10.58 -7.20 19.38
CA ILE A 144 -10.45 -8.14 18.24
C ILE A 144 -11.82 -8.34 17.57
N GLY A 145 -12.90 -8.49 18.34
CA GLY A 145 -14.26 -8.59 17.81
C GLY A 145 -14.68 -7.35 17.02
N ALA A 146 -14.38 -6.14 17.53
CA ALA A 146 -14.64 -4.88 16.85
C ALA A 146 -13.84 -4.77 15.54
N LEU A 147 -12.55 -5.12 15.55
CA LEU A 147 -11.67 -5.09 14.38
C LEU A 147 -12.13 -6.07 13.28
N VAL A 148 -12.53 -7.29 13.66
CA VAL A 148 -13.08 -8.29 12.73
C VAL A 148 -14.38 -7.77 12.10
N ASN A 149 -15.30 -7.22 12.90
CA ASN A 149 -16.56 -6.66 12.43
C ASN A 149 -16.37 -5.41 11.54
N GLN A 150 -15.35 -4.59 11.79
CA GLN A 150 -14.97 -3.50 10.89
C GLN A 150 -14.41 -4.04 9.58
N THR A 151 -13.40 -4.90 9.64
CA THR A 151 -12.77 -5.51 8.45
C THR A 151 -13.78 -6.21 7.55
N GLN A 152 -14.77 -6.89 8.14
CA GLN A 152 -15.85 -7.55 7.38
C GLN A 152 -16.79 -6.55 6.69
N ARG A 153 -17.12 -5.42 7.32
CA ARG A 153 -17.90 -4.32 6.70
C ARG A 153 -17.12 -3.66 5.57
N ASP A 154 -15.83 -3.38 5.78
CA ASP A 154 -14.96 -2.76 4.78
C ASP A 154 -14.78 -3.68 3.56
N LEU A 155 -14.64 -4.99 3.78
CA LEU A 155 -14.60 -6.00 2.73
C LEU A 155 -15.92 -6.09 1.95
N GLN A 156 -17.08 -6.00 2.62
CA GLN A 156 -18.39 -5.96 1.95
C GLN A 156 -18.54 -4.70 1.09
N THR A 157 -18.20 -3.53 1.62
CA THR A 157 -18.23 -2.25 0.90
C THR A 157 -17.31 -2.29 -0.32
N THR A 158 -16.07 -2.79 -0.17
CA THR A 158 -15.11 -2.93 -1.27
C THR A 158 -15.62 -3.88 -2.36
N ARG A 159 -16.29 -4.98 -1.97
CA ARG A 159 -16.91 -5.91 -2.93
C ARG A 159 -18.06 -5.26 -3.72
N GLN A 160 -18.90 -4.44 -3.06
CA GLN A 160 -19.97 -3.71 -3.72
C GLN A 160 -19.43 -2.66 -4.71
N GLN A 161 -18.40 -1.91 -4.30
CA GLN A 161 -17.73 -0.94 -5.17
C GLN A 161 -17.07 -1.60 -6.39
N LEU A 162 -16.39 -2.73 -6.20
CA LEU A 162 -15.81 -3.51 -7.29
C LEU A 162 -16.87 -4.00 -8.28
N GLU A 163 -18.03 -4.44 -7.78
CA GLU A 163 -19.12 -4.92 -8.63
C GLU A 163 -19.78 -3.78 -9.42
N HIS A 164 -20.00 -2.62 -8.81
CA HIS A 164 -20.46 -1.42 -9.54
C HIS A 164 -19.44 -0.99 -10.61
N THR A 165 -18.15 -1.01 -10.28
CA THR A 165 -17.07 -0.66 -11.23
C THR A 165 -17.01 -1.63 -12.42
N ARG A 166 -17.28 -2.93 -12.19
CA ARG A 166 -17.39 -3.94 -13.25
C ARG A 166 -18.58 -3.70 -14.17
N GLN A 167 -19.73 -3.31 -13.60
CA GLN A 167 -20.94 -2.99 -14.36
C GLN A 167 -20.72 -1.73 -15.22
N ASP A 168 -20.12 -0.68 -14.65
CA ASP A 168 -19.77 0.54 -15.39
C ASP A 168 -18.77 0.26 -16.51
N TYR A 169 -17.75 -0.58 -16.26
CA TYR A 169 -16.81 -1.01 -17.28
C TYR A 169 -17.48 -1.81 -18.41
N ALA A 170 -18.40 -2.72 -18.07
CA ALA A 170 -19.16 -3.48 -19.06
C ALA A 170 -20.03 -2.57 -19.93
N TYR A 171 -20.75 -1.63 -19.32
CA TYR A 171 -21.56 -0.62 -20.01
C TYR A 171 -20.72 0.28 -20.93
N CYS A 172 -19.58 0.78 -20.44
CA CYS A 172 -18.64 1.58 -21.25
C CYS A 172 -18.08 0.77 -22.43
N LYS A 173 -17.76 -0.51 -22.23
CA LYS A 173 -17.27 -1.41 -23.28
C LYS A 173 -18.33 -1.66 -24.36
N GLU A 174 -19.59 -1.88 -23.97
CA GLU A 174 -20.70 -2.06 -24.90
C GLU A 174 -20.94 -0.78 -25.72
N ARG A 175 -20.99 0.38 -25.05
CA ARG A 175 -21.10 1.68 -25.72
C ARG A 175 -19.96 1.98 -26.68
N LEU A 176 -18.73 1.60 -26.33
CA LEU A 176 -17.58 1.74 -27.22
C LEU A 176 -17.74 0.85 -28.47
N SER A 177 -18.23 -0.39 -28.30
CA SER A 177 -18.50 -1.30 -29.42
C SER A 177 -19.58 -0.74 -30.37
N LEU A 178 -20.64 -0.14 -29.83
CA LEU A 178 -21.68 0.53 -30.62
C LEU A 178 -21.10 1.73 -31.39
N ALA A 179 -20.35 2.61 -30.70
CA ALA A 179 -19.73 3.78 -31.33
C ALA A 179 -18.72 3.41 -32.44
N VAL A 180 -18.00 2.28 -32.30
CA VAL A 180 -17.14 1.75 -33.37
C VAL A 180 -17.96 1.27 -34.57
N SER A 181 -19.06 0.55 -34.34
CA SER A 181 -19.99 0.14 -35.40
C SER A 181 -20.61 1.33 -36.14
N ASP A 182 -21.01 2.37 -35.40
CA ASP A 182 -21.55 3.61 -35.98
C ASP A 182 -20.48 4.35 -36.80
N LEU A 183 -19.24 4.41 -36.33
CA LEU A 183 -18.10 4.97 -37.06
C LEU A 183 -17.80 4.20 -38.36
N ASP A 184 -17.85 2.87 -38.35
CA ASP A 184 -17.68 2.09 -39.58
C ASP A 184 -18.85 2.30 -40.56
N SER A 185 -20.09 2.39 -40.06
CA SER A 185 -21.26 2.66 -40.92
C SER A 185 -21.20 4.06 -41.57
N THR A 186 -20.80 5.08 -40.81
CA THR A 186 -20.65 6.46 -41.31
C THR A 186 -19.47 6.58 -42.27
N ARG A 187 -18.38 5.85 -42.03
CA ARG A 187 -17.25 5.74 -42.97
C ARG A 187 -17.67 5.11 -44.31
N GLN A 188 -18.44 4.02 -44.29
CA GLN A 188 -18.98 3.41 -45.51
C GLN A 188 -19.94 4.35 -46.24
N ALA A 189 -20.81 5.06 -45.52
CA ALA A 189 -21.71 6.05 -46.09
C ALA A 189 -20.94 7.21 -46.76
N LEU A 190 -19.86 7.70 -46.12
CA LEU A 190 -18.99 8.74 -46.65
C LEU A 190 -18.31 8.29 -47.96
N GLN A 191 -17.70 7.10 -47.98
CA GLN A 191 -17.13 6.51 -49.20
C GLN A 191 -18.16 6.40 -50.33
N ALA A 192 -19.39 6.00 -50.00
CA ALA A 192 -20.49 5.94 -50.97
C ALA A 192 -20.99 7.33 -51.42
N THR A 193 -20.75 8.41 -50.67
CA THR A 193 -20.99 9.79 -51.14
C THR A 193 -19.83 10.33 -51.97
N GLU A 194 -18.59 9.98 -51.65
CA GLU A 194 -17.39 10.37 -52.41
C GLU A 194 -17.43 9.79 -53.83
N THR A 195 -17.80 8.52 -53.99
CA THR A 195 -17.97 7.89 -55.31
C THR A 195 -19.09 8.55 -56.11
N ARG A 196 -20.27 8.78 -55.51
CA ARG A 196 -21.38 9.50 -56.16
C ARG A 196 -21.01 10.93 -56.55
N LEU A 197 -20.18 11.62 -55.76
CA LEU A 197 -19.68 12.96 -56.10
C LEU A 197 -18.72 12.89 -57.29
N ALA A 198 -17.80 11.92 -57.34
CA ALA A 198 -16.89 11.72 -58.46
C ALA A 198 -17.65 11.39 -59.76
N ASP A 199 -18.67 10.52 -59.70
CA ASP A 199 -19.55 10.23 -60.84
C ASP A 199 -20.34 11.48 -61.28
N SER A 200 -20.86 12.27 -60.35
CA SER A 200 -21.56 13.52 -60.65
C SER A 200 -20.64 14.57 -61.29
N GLN A 201 -19.39 14.68 -60.84
CA GLN A 201 -18.36 15.55 -61.46
C GLN A 201 -18.04 15.09 -62.88
N LYS A 202 -17.87 13.78 -63.11
CA LYS A 202 -17.66 13.22 -64.45
C LYS A 202 -18.84 13.47 -65.39
N ASN A 203 -20.06 13.30 -64.90
CA ASN A 203 -21.26 13.61 -65.68
C ASN A 203 -21.34 15.11 -65.99
N HIS A 204 -20.98 15.99 -65.04
CA HIS A 204 -20.96 17.43 -65.27
C HIS A 204 -19.94 17.84 -66.34
N THR A 205 -18.72 17.29 -66.32
CA THR A 205 -17.72 17.58 -67.37
C THR A 205 -18.14 17.02 -68.72
N GLN A 206 -18.79 15.85 -68.77
CA GLN A 206 -19.38 15.33 -70.00
C GLN A 206 -20.47 16.27 -70.55
N THR A 207 -21.49 16.62 -69.76
CA THR A 207 -22.56 17.55 -70.17
C THR A 207 -22.01 18.91 -70.57
N GLN A 208 -20.95 19.41 -69.91
CA GLN A 208 -20.27 20.64 -70.31
C GLN A 208 -19.62 20.51 -71.70
N SER A 209 -19.00 19.37 -72.02
CA SER A 209 -18.44 19.10 -73.35
C SER A 209 -19.51 18.94 -74.44
N GLU A 210 -20.63 18.29 -74.13
CA GLU A 210 -21.79 18.16 -75.04
C GLU A 210 -22.44 19.53 -75.32
N LEU A 211 -22.50 20.40 -74.30
CA LEU A 211 -23.00 21.77 -74.42
C LEU A 211 -22.06 22.67 -75.24
N GLN A 212 -20.74 22.49 -75.10
CA GLN A 212 -19.76 23.14 -76.00
C GLN A 212 -19.92 22.64 -77.43
N GLN A 213 -20.09 21.33 -77.65
CA GLN A 213 -20.28 20.75 -78.98
C GLN A 213 -21.57 21.23 -79.65
N THR A 214 -22.69 21.28 -78.93
CA THR A 214 -23.95 21.86 -79.45
C THR A 214 -23.84 23.36 -79.67
N GLY A 215 -23.08 24.09 -78.86
CA GLY A 215 -22.73 25.49 -79.11
C GLY A 215 -21.98 25.68 -80.44
N LEU A 216 -20.98 24.85 -80.73
CA LEU A 216 -20.25 24.83 -82.01
C LEU A 216 -21.17 24.46 -83.19
N GLN A 217 -22.06 23.47 -83.01
CA GLN A 217 -23.05 23.10 -84.04
C GLN A 217 -24.02 24.25 -84.34
N LEU A 218 -24.54 24.92 -83.31
CA LEU A 218 -25.39 26.10 -83.48
C LEU A 218 -24.66 27.26 -84.17
N GLN A 219 -23.37 27.45 -83.89
CA GLN A 219 -22.54 28.41 -84.61
C GLN A 219 -22.36 28.03 -86.09
N GLY A 220 -22.19 26.74 -86.39
CA GLY A 220 -22.18 26.21 -87.76
C GLY A 220 -23.50 26.46 -88.50
N VAL A 221 -24.63 26.04 -87.92
CA VAL A 221 -25.98 26.27 -88.46
C VAL A 221 -26.25 27.77 -88.67
N ARG A 222 -25.81 28.63 -87.75
CA ARG A 222 -25.91 30.09 -87.91
C ARG A 222 -25.10 30.59 -89.10
N GLY A 223 -23.89 30.06 -89.32
CA GLY A 223 -23.07 30.37 -90.48
C GLY A 223 -23.68 29.89 -91.80
N ASP A 224 -24.29 28.70 -91.82
CA ASP A 224 -25.01 28.19 -92.99
C ASP A 224 -26.28 28.98 -93.30
N LEU A 225 -26.99 29.45 -92.25
CA LEU A 225 -28.14 30.34 -92.41
C LEU A 225 -27.71 31.71 -92.98
N GLN A 226 -26.58 32.27 -92.53
CA GLN A 226 -26.00 33.47 -93.13
C GLN A 226 -25.56 33.27 -94.59
N ARG A 227 -25.04 32.09 -94.95
CA ARG A 227 -24.75 31.75 -96.36
C ARG A 227 -26.03 31.66 -97.20
N LEU A 228 -27.09 31.08 -96.66
CA LEU A 228 -28.41 31.04 -97.31
C LEU A 228 -29.01 32.43 -97.50
N GLU A 229 -28.88 33.33 -96.52
CA GLU A 229 -29.25 34.74 -96.66
C GLU A 229 -28.44 35.43 -97.77
N GLN A 230 -27.11 35.25 -97.79
CA GLN A 230 -26.26 35.78 -98.87
C GLN A 230 -26.65 35.23 -100.24
N GLN A 231 -26.89 33.92 -100.36
CA GLN A 231 -27.35 33.29 -101.61
C GLN A 231 -28.75 33.77 -102.03
N LEU A 232 -29.65 34.08 -101.09
CA LEU A 232 -30.95 34.70 -101.39
C LEU A 232 -30.78 36.12 -101.93
N VAL A 233 -29.86 36.91 -101.36
CA VAL A 233 -29.52 38.25 -101.87
C VAL A 233 -28.88 38.15 -103.26
N GLU A 234 -27.98 37.19 -103.49
CA GLU A 234 -27.34 36.93 -104.78
C GLU A 234 -28.33 36.44 -105.85
N LYS A 235 -29.24 35.52 -105.48
CA LYS A 235 -30.36 35.09 -106.34
C LYS A 235 -31.28 36.27 -106.65
N GLY A 236 -31.55 37.13 -105.68
CA GLY A 236 -32.35 38.35 -105.85
C GLY A 236 -31.71 39.35 -106.80
N SER A 237 -30.39 39.58 -106.70
CA SER A 237 -29.66 40.47 -107.60
C SER A 237 -29.53 39.88 -109.02
N GLN A 238 -29.35 38.55 -109.16
CA GLN A 238 -29.44 37.85 -110.44
C GLN A 238 -30.84 37.95 -111.07
N LEU A 239 -31.90 37.91 -110.26
CA LEU A 239 -33.29 38.08 -110.72
C LEU A 239 -33.54 39.52 -111.19
N GLN A 240 -33.04 40.52 -110.46
CA GLN A 240 -33.05 41.92 -110.91
C GLN A 240 -32.23 42.12 -112.19
N ALA A 241 -31.05 41.50 -112.32
CA ALA A 241 -30.21 41.59 -113.51
C ALA A 241 -30.85 40.95 -114.74
N THR A 242 -31.49 39.78 -114.59
CA THR A 242 -32.25 39.14 -115.68
C THR A 242 -33.53 39.91 -116.02
N GLN A 243 -34.20 40.51 -115.03
CA GLN A 243 -35.34 41.41 -115.27
C GLN A 243 -34.92 42.71 -115.98
N ALA A 244 -33.75 43.26 -115.65
CA ALA A 244 -33.14 44.38 -116.38
C ALA A 244 -32.81 43.99 -117.82
N GLN A 245 -32.15 42.85 -118.05
CA GLN A 245 -31.88 42.32 -119.40
C GLN A 245 -33.16 42.05 -120.20
N LEU A 246 -34.25 41.62 -119.55
CA LEU A 246 -35.55 41.45 -120.20
C LEU A 246 -36.12 42.81 -120.65
N SER A 247 -35.99 43.85 -119.83
CA SER A 247 -36.40 45.22 -120.19
C SER A 247 -35.53 45.84 -121.30
N GLU A 248 -34.23 45.51 -121.32
CA GLU A 248 -33.29 45.88 -122.40
C GLU A 248 -33.69 45.19 -123.72
N CYS A 249 -34.03 43.90 -123.66
CA CYS A 249 -34.50 43.11 -124.80
C CYS A 249 -35.85 43.61 -125.34
N GLN A 250 -36.78 44.01 -124.47
CA GLN A 250 -38.02 44.70 -124.87
C GLN A 250 -37.71 46.02 -125.59
N ARG A 251 -36.80 46.86 -125.07
CA ARG A 251 -36.35 48.09 -125.73
C ARG A 251 -35.70 47.84 -127.09
N GLN A 252 -34.90 46.79 -127.23
CA GLN A 252 -34.30 46.41 -128.51
C GLN A 252 -35.34 45.93 -129.53
N SER A 253 -36.39 45.23 -129.08
CA SER A 253 -37.53 44.84 -129.92
C SER A 253 -38.30 46.07 -130.44
N GLU A 254 -38.56 47.06 -129.56
CA GLU A 254 -39.22 48.31 -129.96
C GLU A 254 -38.37 49.16 -130.92
N SER A 255 -37.05 49.27 -130.68
CA SER A 255 -36.16 50.03 -131.58
C SER A 255 -36.02 49.37 -132.96
N ALA A 256 -35.99 48.04 -133.03
CA ALA A 256 -36.02 47.30 -134.28
C ALA A 256 -37.31 47.58 -135.08
N ARG A 257 -38.46 47.65 -134.40
CA ARG A 257 -39.76 47.93 -135.01
C ARG A 257 -39.82 49.32 -135.66
N ILE A 258 -39.29 50.35 -134.99
CA ILE A 258 -39.22 51.73 -135.52
C ILE A 258 -38.29 51.81 -136.75
N SER A 259 -37.19 51.05 -136.76
CA SER A 259 -36.25 51.03 -137.89
C SER A 259 -36.83 50.44 -139.19
N LEU A 260 -37.82 49.55 -139.07
CA LEU A 260 -38.50 48.93 -140.21
C LEU A 260 -39.52 49.87 -140.86
N GLU A 261 -40.24 50.69 -140.08
CA GLU A 261 -41.22 51.65 -140.62
C GLU A 261 -40.55 52.78 -141.42
N GLN A 262 -39.37 53.24 -141.01
CA GLN A 262 -38.62 54.26 -141.76
C GLN A 262 -38.06 53.74 -143.10
N ARG A 263 -37.73 52.44 -143.20
CA ARG A 263 -37.28 51.82 -144.47
C ARG A 263 -38.38 51.60 -145.49
N ALA A 264 -39.64 51.45 -145.06
CA ALA A 264 -40.78 51.25 -145.96
C ALA A 264 -41.14 52.51 -146.77
N ARG A 265 -41.00 53.72 -146.18
CA ARG A 265 -41.39 54.98 -146.84
C ARG A 265 -40.41 55.50 -147.89
N MET A 266 -39.12 55.14 -147.82
CA MET A 266 -38.12 55.65 -148.79
C MET A 266 -38.08 54.91 -150.15
N LYS A 267 -38.60 53.68 -150.25
CA LYS A 267 -38.55 52.90 -151.51
C LYS A 267 -39.76 53.06 -152.43
N LEU A 268 -40.81 53.76 -152.00
CA LEU A 268 -42.04 53.95 -152.79
C LEU A 268 -42.08 55.32 -153.52
N VAL A 269 -41.07 56.18 -153.33
CA VAL A 269 -41.01 57.56 -153.86
C VAL A 269 -40.10 57.72 -155.09
N PHE A 270 -39.28 56.72 -155.42
CA PHE A 270 -38.33 56.76 -156.55
C PHE A 270 -38.78 55.96 -157.78
N GLY A 271 -40.10 55.80 -157.94
CA GLY A 271 -40.72 55.26 -159.15
C GLY A 271 -41.76 56.21 -159.73
N LEU A 272 -41.56 56.59 -160.99
CA LEU A 272 -42.50 57.25 -161.90
C LEU A 272 -42.66 58.79 -161.80
N VAL A 273 -42.14 59.45 -162.85
CA VAL A 273 -42.30 60.85 -163.35
C VAL A 273 -41.05 61.74 -163.13
N GLY A 274 -40.28 62.05 -164.17
CA GLY A 274 -40.46 61.68 -165.57
C GLY A 274 -39.25 61.94 -166.47
N GLY A 275 -39.36 61.56 -167.76
CA GLY A 275 -38.48 62.08 -168.82
C GLY A 275 -39.00 63.42 -169.36
N ILE A 276 -38.57 63.94 -170.52
CA ILE A 276 -37.94 63.32 -171.70
C ILE A 276 -37.03 64.32 -172.42
N VAL A 277 -35.89 63.86 -172.98
CA VAL A 277 -35.13 64.35 -174.17
C VAL A 277 -33.94 63.38 -174.40
N LEU A 278 -33.49 63.00 -175.61
CA LEU A 278 -34.18 62.64 -176.88
C LEU A 278 -33.16 61.89 -177.81
N GLY A 279 -33.61 60.89 -178.58
CA GLY A 279 -32.83 60.23 -179.68
C GLY A 279 -31.96 59.02 -179.26
N ALA A 280 -32.04 57.81 -179.86
CA ALA A 280 -31.86 57.37 -181.27
C ALA A 280 -30.37 57.23 -181.69
N ILE A 281 -29.87 56.19 -182.39
CA ILE A 281 -30.42 54.94 -182.99
C ILE A 281 -29.26 53.95 -183.29
N ALA A 282 -29.56 52.64 -183.46
CA ALA A 282 -28.71 51.56 -184.05
C ALA A 282 -27.40 51.13 -183.31
N GLY A 283 -26.91 49.88 -183.43
CA GLY A 283 -27.45 48.70 -184.14
C GLY A 283 -26.45 47.52 -184.19
N ALA A 284 -26.88 46.37 -184.75
CA ALA A 284 -26.15 45.08 -184.90
C ALA A 284 -25.90 44.29 -183.59
N LEU A 285 -26.47 43.10 -183.38
CA LEU A 285 -26.29 41.78 -184.04
C LEU A 285 -25.02 41.03 -183.58
N GLY A 286 -25.22 39.90 -182.87
CA GLY A 286 -24.18 39.00 -182.38
C GLY A 286 -24.71 38.19 -181.18
N TYR A 287 -25.52 37.13 -181.36
CA TYR A 287 -25.14 35.71 -181.54
C TYR A 287 -24.61 35.00 -180.28
N ALA A 288 -24.93 33.70 -180.18
CA ALA A 288 -24.67 32.75 -179.08
C ALA A 288 -25.50 32.98 -177.79
N GLN A 289 -26.20 32.00 -177.19
CA GLN A 289 -25.98 30.55 -176.92
C GLN A 289 -25.13 30.23 -175.69
N LEU A 290 -25.69 29.34 -174.85
CA LEU A 290 -25.04 28.33 -174.01
C LEU A 290 -23.83 28.81 -173.17
N LEU A 291 -23.97 28.93 -171.84
CA LEU A 291 -24.32 27.83 -170.92
C LEU A 291 -25.14 28.29 -169.71
#